data_AF-A0A9D6KTF8-F1
#
_entry.id   AF-A0A9D6KTF8-F1
#
_cell.length_a   1.000
_cell.length_b   1.000
_cell.length_c   1.000
_cell.angle_alpha   90.00
_cell.angle_beta   90.00
_cell.angle_gamma   90.00
#
_symmetry.space_group_name_H-M   'P 1'
#
loop_
_entity.id
_entity.type
_entity.pdbx_description
1 polymer ?
#
loop_
_entity_poly.entity_id
_entity_poly.type
_entity_poly.pdbx_seq_one_letter_code
_entity_poly.pdbx_strand_id
1 'polypeptide(L)'
;MKFPDLRRLPAFAKAQAWGLAVGFALAWLTVDKLQLGFWAMILGLAASWIGWEFLFARSAPSTRTDARAMAYGIATGFTFPWVGVALAALLEYLRP
;
A
#
# COMPACT_ATOMS: atom_id res chain seq x y z
N MET A 1 1.53 -1.37 25.76
CA MET A 1 1.19 -2.13 24.53
C MET A 1 2.33 -3.09 24.23
N LYS A 2 2.07 -4.40 24.09
CA LYS A 2 3.11 -5.37 23.67
C LYS A 2 3.30 -5.21 22.16
N PHE A 3 4.52 -4.92 21.71
CA PHE A 3 4.83 -4.94 20.29
C PHE A 3 4.65 -6.36 19.73
N PRO A 4 3.99 -6.54 18.58
CA PRO A 4 3.88 -7.84 17.95
C PRO A 4 5.27 -8.34 17.56
N ASP A 5 5.57 -9.60 17.90
CA ASP A 5 6.82 -10.24 17.49
C ASP A 5 6.83 -10.43 15.96
N LEU A 6 7.61 -9.59 15.28
CA LEU A 6 7.72 -9.56 13.81
C LEU A 6 8.14 -10.91 13.22
N ARG A 7 8.81 -11.78 14.01
CA ARG A 7 9.21 -13.11 13.56
C ARG A 7 8.00 -14.00 13.31
N ARG A 8 6.92 -13.81 14.08
CA ARG A 8 5.68 -14.58 14.05
C ARG A 8 4.69 -14.11 12.98
N LEU A 9 4.99 -13.02 12.27
CA LEU A 9 4.13 -12.57 11.18
C LEU A 9 4.13 -13.59 10.02
N PRO A 10 2.96 -13.82 9.40
CA PRO A 10 2.87 -14.62 8.18
C PRO A 10 3.81 -14.11 7.10
N ALA A 11 4.32 -15.01 6.27
CA ALA A 11 5.17 -14.65 5.14
C ALA A 11 4.48 -13.62 4.21
N PHE A 12 3.17 -13.76 4.01
CA PHE A 12 2.35 -12.81 3.27
C PHE A 12 2.40 -11.39 3.86
N ALA A 13 2.25 -11.25 5.18
CA ALA A 13 2.26 -9.96 5.84
C ALA A 13 3.64 -9.28 5.73
N LYS A 14 4.72 -10.05 5.82
CA LYS A 14 6.09 -9.56 5.60
C LYS A 14 6.29 -9.09 4.16
N ALA A 15 5.82 -9.88 3.20
CA ALA A 15 5.86 -9.57 1.78
C ALA A 15 5.06 -8.28 1.44
N GLN A 16 3.86 -8.14 2.00
CA GLN A 16 3.03 -6.95 1.83
C GLN A 16 3.65 -5.71 2.49
N ALA A 17 4.20 -5.84 3.70
CA ALA A 17 4.90 -4.74 4.37
C ALA A 17 6.12 -4.27 3.57
N TRP A 18 6.88 -5.19 2.97
CA TRP A 18 7.98 -4.84 2.08
C TRP A 18 7.49 -4.11 0.83
N GLY A 19 6.46 -4.64 0.17
CA GLY A 19 5.85 -3.99 -1.00
C GLY A 19 5.35 -2.57 -0.68
N LEU A 20 4.71 -2.40 0.48
CA LEU A 20 4.25 -1.11 0.97
C LEU A 20 5.41 -0.13 1.22
N ALA A 21 6.48 -0.57 1.86
CA ALA A 21 7.65 0.28 2.12
C ALA A 21 8.30 0.77 0.82
N VAL A 22 8.53 -0.14 -0.13
CA VAL A 22 9.11 0.21 -1.44
C VAL A 22 8.17 1.09 -2.26
N GLY A 23 6.89 0.71 -2.34
CA GLY A 23 5.87 1.48 -3.05
C GLY A 23 5.70 2.88 -2.47
N PHE A 24 5.74 3.02 -1.14
CA PHE A 24 5.63 4.30 -0.45
C PHE A 24 6.82 5.21 -0.72
N ALA A 25 8.04 4.68 -0.65
CA ALA A 25 9.24 5.46 -0.93
C ALA A 25 9.23 6.01 -2.37
N LEU A 26 8.82 5.20 -3.35
CA LEU A 26 8.70 5.63 -4.74
C LEU A 26 7.53 6.60 -4.95
N ALA A 27 6.36 6.31 -4.38
CA ALA A 27 5.19 7.18 -4.46
C ALA A 27 5.46 8.56 -3.85
N TRP A 28 6.13 8.62 -2.70
CA TRP A 28 6.56 9.87 -2.10
C TRP A 28 7.53 10.60 -3.03
N LEU A 29 8.58 9.94 -3.52
CA LEU A 29 9.50 10.56 -4.48
C LEU A 29 8.75 11.13 -5.71
N THR A 30 7.76 10.41 -6.23
CA THR A 30 6.93 10.88 -7.35
C THR A 30 6.13 12.13 -6.98
N VAL A 31 5.46 12.13 -5.84
CA VAL A 31 4.69 13.28 -5.34
C VAL A 31 5.58 14.50 -5.11
N ASP A 32 6.77 14.30 -4.55
CA ASP A 32 7.78 15.35 -4.35
C ASP A 32 8.27 15.93 -5.69
N LYS A 33 8.64 15.07 -6.65
CA LYS A 33 9.13 15.50 -7.97
C LYS A 33 8.07 16.19 -8.83
N LEU A 34 6.82 15.77 -8.70
CA LEU A 34 5.69 16.34 -9.44
C LEU A 34 4.97 17.46 -8.66
N GLN A 35 5.44 17.82 -7.46
CA GLN A 35 4.84 18.83 -6.59
C GLN A 35 3.36 18.58 -6.32
N LEU A 36 2.96 17.31 -6.21
CA LEU A 36 1.59 16.91 -5.91
C LEU A 36 1.29 17.02 -4.40
N GLY A 37 0.02 16.95 -4.04
CA GLY A 37 -0.40 16.97 -2.64
C GLY A 37 0.01 15.70 -1.87
N PHE A 38 1.01 15.81 -0.99
CA PHE A 38 1.42 14.71 -0.09
C PHE A 38 0.25 14.17 0.75
N TRP A 39 -0.56 15.05 1.33
CA TRP A 39 -1.71 14.62 2.14
C TRP A 39 -2.78 13.90 1.32
N ALA A 40 -2.98 14.28 0.06
CA ALA A 40 -3.86 13.56 -0.84
C ALA A 40 -3.35 12.13 -1.11
N MET A 41 -2.03 11.96 -1.26
CA MET A 41 -1.42 10.64 -1.38
C MET A 41 -1.67 9.78 -0.14
N ILE A 42 -1.47 10.34 1.06
CA ILE A 42 -1.74 9.61 2.32
C ILE A 42 -3.21 9.21 2.44
N LEU A 43 -4.14 10.10 2.09
CA LEU A 43 -5.57 9.81 2.13
C LEU A 43 -5.95 8.70 1.14
N GLY A 44 -5.45 8.75 -0.10
CA GLY A 44 -5.73 7.71 -1.09
C GLY A 44 -5.10 6.35 -0.75
N LEU A 45 -3.90 6.35 -0.15
CA LEU A 45 -3.29 5.15 0.41
C LEU A 45 -4.18 4.57 1.51
N ALA A 46 -4.58 5.37 2.50
CA ALA A 46 -5.41 4.91 3.61
C ALA A 46 -6.78 4.39 3.11
N ALA A 47 -7.42 5.11 2.20
CA ALA A 47 -8.70 4.71 1.63
C ALA A 47 -8.61 3.40 0.84
N SER A 48 -7.56 3.22 0.03
CA SER A 48 -7.36 1.99 -0.74
C SER A 48 -7.02 0.79 0.14
N TRP A 49 -6.21 0.98 1.19
CA TRP A 49 -5.94 -0.09 2.16
C TRP A 49 -7.20 -0.48 2.94
N ILE A 50 -7.98 0.49 3.40
CA ILE A 50 -9.26 0.22 4.07
C ILE A 50 -10.21 -0.51 3.12
N GLY A 51 -10.37 -0.03 1.88
CA GLY A 51 -11.22 -0.69 0.88
C GLY A 51 -10.78 -2.12 0.58
N TRP A 52 -9.47 -2.35 0.54
CA TRP A 52 -8.89 -3.69 0.41
C TRP A 52 -9.26 -4.61 1.57
N GLU A 53 -9.12 -4.14 2.81
CA GLU A 53 -9.48 -4.91 4.01
C GLU A 53 -10.97 -5.29 3.99
N PHE A 54 -11.85 -4.35 3.63
CA PHE A 54 -13.30 -4.60 3.58
C PHE A 54 -13.71 -5.59 2.49
N LEU A 55 -13.11 -5.51 1.29
CA LEU A 55 -13.55 -6.26 0.12
C LEU A 55 -12.82 -7.59 -0.06
N PHE A 56 -11.52 -7.66 0.27
CA PHE A 56 -10.64 -8.74 -0.16
C PHE A 56 -9.90 -9.44 0.97
N ALA A 57 -9.94 -8.96 2.22
CA ALA A 57 -9.20 -9.57 3.33
C ALA A 57 -9.52 -11.06 3.52
N ARG A 58 -10.79 -11.46 3.32
CA ARG A 58 -11.23 -12.86 3.47
C ARG A 58 -10.75 -13.77 2.34
N SER A 59 -10.48 -13.21 1.17
CA SER A 59 -10.06 -13.94 -0.03
C SER A 59 -8.55 -13.91 -0.23
N ALA A 60 -7.84 -13.08 0.53
CA ALA A 60 -6.39 -12.96 0.46
C ALA A 60 -5.72 -14.28 0.87
N PRO A 61 -4.70 -14.76 0.13
CA PRO A 61 -3.96 -15.99 0.45
C PRO A 61 -2.99 -15.78 1.62
N SER A 62 -3.44 -15.14 2.71
CA SER A 62 -2.63 -14.67 3.84
C SER A 62 -2.00 -15.78 4.67
N THR A 63 -2.57 -16.99 4.62
CA THR A 63 -2.07 -18.19 5.29
C THR A 63 -1.12 -19.01 4.43
N ARG A 64 -1.00 -18.71 3.14
CA ARG A 64 -0.12 -19.44 2.22
C ARG A 64 1.28 -18.82 2.22
N THR A 65 2.27 -19.68 2.03
CA THR A 65 3.70 -19.31 2.04
C THR A 65 4.38 -19.57 0.70
N ASP A 66 3.61 -19.85 -0.35
CA ASP A 66 4.14 -20.05 -1.69
C ASP A 66 4.56 -18.73 -2.34
N ALA A 67 5.48 -18.82 -3.30
CA ALA A 67 6.02 -17.65 -4.00
C ALA A 67 4.92 -16.79 -4.65
N ARG A 68 3.81 -17.40 -5.08
CA ARG A 68 2.66 -16.67 -5.65
C ARG A 68 1.95 -15.82 -4.60
N ALA A 69 1.70 -16.36 -3.39
CA ALA A 69 1.12 -15.59 -2.30
C ALA A 69 2.04 -14.44 -1.87
N MET A 70 3.36 -14.67 -1.81
CA MET A 70 4.32 -13.60 -1.52
C MET A 70 4.31 -12.52 -2.61
N ALA A 71 4.35 -12.90 -3.89
CA ALA A 71 4.28 -11.96 -5.00
C ALA A 71 2.97 -11.13 -4.97
N TYR A 72 1.85 -11.77 -4.63
CA TYR A 72 0.56 -11.08 -4.44
C TYR A 72 0.61 -10.10 -3.26
N GLY A 73 1.21 -10.49 -2.14
CA GLY A 73 1.43 -9.62 -0.98
C GLY A 73 2.25 -8.39 -1.37
N ILE A 74 3.40 -8.59 -2.03
CA ILE A 74 4.25 -7.49 -2.53
C ILE A 74 3.45 -6.59 -3.47
N ALA A 75 2.76 -7.15 -4.46
CA ALA A 75 2.01 -6.38 -5.45
C ALA A 75 0.93 -5.53 -4.78
N THR A 76 0.11 -6.12 -3.91
CA THR A 76 -0.95 -5.40 -3.19
C THR A 76 -0.39 -4.28 -2.31
N GLY A 77 0.64 -4.57 -1.51
CA GLY A 77 1.29 -3.58 -0.67
C GLY A 77 1.90 -2.43 -1.48
N PHE A 78 2.54 -2.77 -2.60
CA PHE A 78 3.13 -1.80 -3.52
C PHE A 78 2.08 -0.90 -4.16
N THR A 79 0.90 -1.42 -4.50
CA THR A 79 -0.15 -0.66 -5.19
C THR A 79 -0.84 0.39 -4.31
N PHE A 80 -0.99 0.19 -2.99
CA PHE A 80 -1.74 1.15 -2.16
C PHE A 80 -1.20 2.59 -2.22
N PRO A 81 0.12 2.85 -2.09
CA PRO A 81 0.67 4.19 -2.26
C PRO A 81 0.39 4.80 -3.63
N TRP A 82 0.39 4.01 -4.71
CA TRP A 82 0.11 4.49 -6.07
C TRP A 82 -1.34 4.88 -6.29
N VAL A 83 -2.29 4.28 -5.57
CA VAL A 83 -3.69 4.79 -5.54
C VAL A 83 -3.71 6.19 -4.92
N GLY A 84 -2.89 6.41 -3.88
CA GLY A 84 -2.64 7.74 -3.33
C GLY A 84 -2.08 8.73 -4.35
N VAL A 85 -1.05 8.34 -5.11
CA VAL A 85 -0.47 9.19 -6.17
C VAL A 85 -1.53 9.56 -7.21
N ALA A 86 -2.33 8.59 -7.65
CA ALA A 86 -3.40 8.84 -8.61
C ALA A 86 -4.45 9.83 -8.07
N LEU A 87 -4.83 9.72 -6.80
CA LEU A 87 -5.72 10.69 -6.15
C LEU A 87 -5.09 12.07 -6.08
N ALA A 88 -3.82 12.18 -5.69
CA ALA A 88 -3.12 13.46 -5.61
C ALA A 88 -3.01 14.13 -6.99
N ALA A 89 -2.71 13.35 -8.02
CA ALA A 89 -2.67 13.83 -9.41
C ALA A 89 -4.06 14.30 -9.89
N LEU A 90 -5.12 13.55 -9.56
CA LEU A 90 -6.49 13.94 -9.90
C LEU A 90 -6.89 15.25 -9.22
N LEU A 91 -6.60 15.42 -7.92
CA LEU A 91 -6.93 16.65 -7.20
C LEU A 91 -6.15 17.86 -7.70
N GLU A 92 -4.88 17.67 -8.09
CA GLU A 92 -4.09 18.75 -8.69
C GLU A 92 -4.62 19.11 -10.09
N TYR A 93 -5.03 18.12 -10.89
CA TYR A 93 -5.65 18.36 -12.19
C TYR A 93 -6.99 19.11 -12.09
N LEU A 94 -7.76 18.86 -11.03
CA LEU A 94 -9.05 19.51 -10.76
C LEU A 94 -8.90 20.87 -10.04
N ARG A 95 -7.67 21.30 -9.76
CA ARG A 95 -7.42 22.56 -9.06
C ARG A 95 -7.76 23.72 -10.01
N PRO A 96 -8.65 24.65 -9.60
CA PRO A 96 -9.04 25.79 -10.42
C PRO A 96 -7.94 26.83 -10.56
#